data_AF-F5YNU6-F1
#
_entry.id   AF-F5YNU6-F1
#
_cell.length_a   1.000
_cell.length_b   1.000
_cell.length_c   1.000
_cell.angle_alpha   90.00
_cell.angle_beta   90.00
_cell.angle_gamma   90.00
#
_symmetry.space_group_name_H-M   'P 1'
#
loop_
_entity.id
_entity.type
_entity.pdbx_description
1 polymer ?
#
loop_
_entity_poly.entity_id
_entity_poly.type
_entity_poly.pdbx_seq_one_letter_code
_entity_poly.pdbx_strand_id
1 'polypeptide(L)'
;MTFGDRMKELFEQGAHASKDFALKAGEVAQDLGGKGLQASKEFASKAGAKAQEMGEIGVLKFEIKQYEWQAQKLIGRLGTEAYKRLSEEDAETLSREDTAIKAILAEIASVKAAIEKRENEIQNRKG
;
A
#
# COMPACT_ATOMS: atom_id res chain seq x y z
N MET A 1 -21.11 -22.38 -17.84
CA MET A 1 -21.30 -21.11 -17.10
C MET A 1 -20.82 -19.99 -18.00
N THR A 2 -21.72 -19.13 -18.45
CA THR A 2 -21.44 -18.05 -19.40
C THR A 2 -20.99 -16.78 -18.66
N PHE A 3 -20.45 -15.80 -19.38
CA PHE A 3 -20.07 -14.50 -18.82
C PHE A 3 -21.27 -13.78 -18.17
N GLY A 4 -22.48 -13.94 -18.74
CA GLY A 4 -23.72 -13.39 -18.18
C GLY A 4 -24.08 -13.99 -16.82
N ASP A 5 -23.86 -15.30 -16.63
CA ASP A 5 -24.16 -15.99 -15.37
C ASP A 5 -23.25 -15.48 -14.23
N ARG A 6 -21.96 -15.26 -14.50
CA ARG A 6 -21.01 -14.70 -13.52
C ARG A 6 -21.32 -13.25 -13.14
N MET A 7 -21.74 -12.43 -14.10
CA MET A 7 -22.10 -11.03 -13.83
C MET A 7 -23.35 -10.93 -12.94
N LYS A 8 -24.32 -11.83 -13.15
CA LYS A 8 -25.53 -11.91 -12.32
C LYS A 8 -25.19 -12.35 -10.90
N GLU A 9 -24.33 -13.36 -10.75
CA GLU A 9 -23.86 -13.84 -9.45
C GLU A 9 -23.10 -12.77 -8.66
N LEU A 10 -22.22 -12.00 -9.30
CA LEU A 10 -21.51 -10.88 -8.67
C LEU A 10 -22.46 -9.76 -8.23
N PHE A 11 -23.50 -9.48 -9.01
CA PHE A 11 -24.49 -8.47 -8.68
C PHE A 11 -25.36 -8.91 -7.48
N GLU A 12 -25.78 -10.18 -7.47
CA GLU A 12 -26.53 -10.77 -6.35
C GLU A 12 -25.67 -10.82 -5.07
N GLN A 13 -24.39 -11.22 -5.17
CA GLN A 13 -23.45 -11.17 -4.04
C GLN A 13 -23.24 -9.74 -3.52
N GLY A 14 -23.12 -8.75 -4.41
CA GLY A 14 -23.00 -7.34 -4.03
C GLY A 14 -24.25 -6.80 -3.33
N ALA A 15 -25.44 -7.17 -3.80
CA ALA A 15 -26.71 -6.80 -3.18
C ALA A 15 -26.88 -7.43 -1.80
N HIS A 16 -26.50 -8.70 -1.65
CA HIS A 16 -26.49 -9.39 -0.35
C HIS A 16 -25.51 -8.75 0.64
N ALA A 17 -24.27 -8.48 0.22
CA ALA A 17 -23.28 -7.82 1.06
C ALA A 17 -23.73 -6.41 1.51
N SER A 18 -24.40 -5.66 0.63
CA SER A 18 -24.95 -4.34 0.96
C SER A 18 -26.08 -4.42 1.99
N LYS A 19 -26.97 -5.42 1.86
CA LYS A 19 -28.07 -5.64 2.80
C LYS A 19 -27.56 -6.07 4.18
N ASP A 20 -26.59 -6.97 4.22
CA ASP A 20 -25.98 -7.42 5.48
C ASP A 20 -25.24 -6.29 6.18
N PHE A 21 -24.56 -5.41 5.44
CA PHE A 21 -23.93 -4.21 5.99
C PHE A 21 -24.95 -3.24 6.58
N ALA A 22 -26.06 -2.99 5.87
CA ALA A 22 -27.13 -2.10 6.33
C ALA A 22 -27.82 -2.61 7.60
N LEU A 23 -28.06 -3.92 7.69
CA LEU A 23 -28.62 -4.55 8.89
C LEU A 23 -27.66 -4.41 10.08
N LYS A 24 -26.37 -4.70 9.89
CA LYS A 24 -25.33 -4.54 10.93
C LYS A 24 -25.19 -3.09 11.40
N ALA A 25 -25.26 -2.13 10.47
CA ALA A 25 -25.22 -0.71 10.80
C ALA A 25 -26.44 -0.27 11.62
N GLY A 26 -27.63 -0.79 11.30
CA GLY A 26 -28.87 -0.54 12.03
C GLY A 26 -28.86 -1.11 13.45
N GLU A 27 -28.35 -2.33 13.63
CA GLU A 27 -28.19 -2.97 14.95
C GLU A 27 -27.24 -2.17 15.85
N VAL A 28 -26.08 -1.75 15.31
CA VAL A 28 -25.13 -0.89 16.05
C VAL A 28 -25.78 0.46 16.41
N ALA A 29 -26.56 1.06 15.51
CA ALA A 29 -27.25 2.32 15.79
C ALA A 29 -28.32 2.19 16.89
N GLN A 30 -29.07 1.07 16.93
CA GLN A 30 -30.04 0.81 18.00
C GLN A 30 -29.37 0.50 19.34
N ASP A 31 -28.28 -0.27 19.35
CA ASP A 31 -27.53 -0.60 20.57
C ASP A 31 -26.87 0.66 21.18
N LEU A 32 -26.40 1.59 20.34
CA LEU A 32 -25.92 2.91 20.74
C LEU A 32 -27.03 3.86 21.22
N GLY A 33 -28.28 3.67 20.79
CA GLY A 33 -29.43 4.46 21.20
C GLY A 33 -29.96 4.10 22.60
N GLY A 34 -29.76 2.86 23.05
CA GLY A 34 -30.26 2.36 24.35
C GLY A 34 -29.36 2.66 25.56
N LYS A 35 -28.08 2.99 25.35
CA LYS A 35 -27.12 3.28 26.43
C LYS A 35 -26.36 4.57 26.15
N GLY A 36 -26.88 5.68 26.70
CA GLY A 36 -26.14 6.91 26.99
C GLY A 36 -25.53 7.65 25.79
N LEU A 37 -26.08 8.83 25.47
CA LEU A 37 -25.52 9.80 24.53
C LEU A 37 -23.99 10.03 24.68
N GLN A 38 -23.46 9.90 25.90
CA GLN A 38 -22.01 9.96 26.18
C GLN A 38 -21.22 8.76 25.64
N ALA A 39 -21.71 7.53 25.82
CA ALA A 39 -21.05 6.33 25.27
C ALA A 39 -21.06 6.33 23.73
N SER A 40 -22.15 6.81 23.12
CA SER A 40 -22.24 7.03 21.67
C SER A 40 -21.23 8.07 21.18
N LYS A 41 -21.06 9.19 21.89
CA LYS A 41 -20.08 10.23 21.54
C LYS A 41 -18.63 9.74 21.68
N GLU A 42 -18.33 8.99 22.72
CA GLU A 42 -17.00 8.38 22.90
C GLU A 42 -16.68 7.34 21.83
N PHE A 43 -17.66 6.50 21.48
CA PHE A 43 -17.50 5.51 20.40
C PHE A 43 -17.30 6.18 19.04
N ALA A 44 -18.12 7.18 18.70
CA ALA A 44 -17.97 7.94 17.46
C ALA A 44 -16.61 8.65 17.38
N SER A 45 -16.13 9.20 18.50
CA SER A 45 -14.81 9.85 18.56
C SER A 45 -13.67 8.86 18.34
N LYS A 46 -13.73 7.67 18.98
CA LYS A 46 -12.75 6.60 18.77
C LYS A 46 -12.78 6.06 17.33
N ALA A 47 -13.97 5.88 16.76
CA ALA A 47 -14.15 5.43 15.39
C ALA A 47 -13.59 6.46 14.38
N GLY A 48 -13.83 7.75 14.60
CA GLY A 48 -13.28 8.83 13.79
C GLY A 48 -11.75 8.88 13.84
N ALA A 49 -11.16 8.78 15.03
CA ALA A 49 -9.71 8.71 15.20
C ALA A 49 -9.10 7.49 14.48
N LYS A 50 -9.75 6.32 14.58
CA LYS A 50 -9.32 5.10 13.89
C LYS A 50 -9.41 5.24 12.36
N ALA A 51 -10.48 5.86 11.85
CA ALA A 51 -10.66 6.10 10.43
C ALA A 51 -9.59 7.06 9.87
N GLN A 52 -9.28 8.13 10.61
CA GLN A 52 -8.21 9.04 10.26
C GLN A 52 -6.84 8.33 10.23
N GLU A 53 -6.51 7.56 11.27
CA GLU A 53 -5.29 6.76 11.35
C GLU A 53 -5.15 5.81 10.14
N MET A 54 -6.24 5.12 9.78
CA MET A 54 -6.26 4.23 8.60
C MET A 54 -6.09 4.99 7.28
N GLY A 55 -6.66 6.20 7.17
CA GLY A 55 -6.45 7.08 6.01
C GLY A 55 -4.99 7.48 5.85
N GLU A 56 -4.36 7.93 6.94
CA GLU A 56 -2.95 8.32 6.96
C GLU A 56 -2.03 7.13 6.66
N ILE A 57 -2.30 5.94 7.20
CA ILE A 57 -1.59 4.70 6.86
C ILE A 57 -1.80 4.33 5.38
N GLY A 58 -3.00 4.54 4.84
CA GLY A 58 -3.30 4.30 3.43
C GLY A 58 -2.43 5.13 2.49
N VAL A 59 -2.26 6.42 2.80
CA VAL A 59 -1.37 7.32 2.06
C VAL A 59 0.08 6.83 2.12
N LEU A 60 0.58 6.49 3.31
CA LEU A 60 1.96 5.98 3.47
C LEU A 60 2.21 4.69 2.68
N LYS A 61 1.24 3.77 2.67
CA LYS A 61 1.33 2.53 1.86
C LYS A 61 1.36 2.83 0.36
N PHE A 62 0.59 3.80 -0.10
CA PHE A 62 0.61 4.20 -1.50
C PHE A 62 1.95 4.82 -1.90
N GLU A 63 2.54 5.66 -1.04
CA GLU A 63 3.90 6.19 -1.23
C GLU A 63 4.94 5.07 -1.31
N ILE A 64 4.88 4.08 -0.40
CA ILE A 64 5.77 2.90 -0.44
C ILE A 64 5.64 2.20 -1.79
N LYS A 65 4.42 1.97 -2.29
CA LYS A 65 4.21 1.34 -3.61
C LYS A 65 4.83 2.13 -4.76
N GLN A 66 4.80 3.45 -4.70
CA GLN A 66 5.47 4.28 -5.70
C GLN A 66 6.99 4.13 -5.63
N TYR A 67 7.57 4.15 -4.44
CA TYR A 67 9.01 3.95 -4.27
C TYR A 67 9.46 2.53 -4.66
N GLU A 68 8.69 1.50 -4.33
CA GLU A 68 8.95 0.12 -4.77
C GLU A 68 9.02 0.03 -6.30
N TRP A 69 8.09 0.67 -7.00
CA TRP A 69 8.09 0.71 -8.45
C TRP A 69 9.29 1.48 -9.01
N GLN A 70 9.69 2.60 -8.38
CA GLN A 70 10.91 3.31 -8.75
C GLN A 70 12.15 2.43 -8.54
N ALA A 71 12.25 1.70 -7.43
CA ALA A 71 13.34 0.77 -7.17
C ALA A 71 13.40 -0.34 -8.24
N GLN A 72 12.27 -0.91 -8.63
CA GLN A 72 12.20 -1.91 -9.69
C GLN A 72 12.74 -1.38 -11.02
N LYS A 73 12.39 -0.14 -11.40
CA LYS A 73 12.93 0.50 -12.60
C LYS A 73 14.43 0.71 -12.53
N LEU A 74 14.94 1.18 -11.39
CA LEU A 74 16.37 1.38 -11.20
C LEU A 74 17.16 0.07 -11.22
N ILE A 75 16.61 -1.00 -10.64
CA ILE A 75 17.19 -2.35 -10.72
C ILE A 75 17.20 -2.85 -12.16
N GLY A 76 16.12 -2.63 -12.92
CA GLY A 76 16.09 -2.94 -14.35
C GLY A 76 17.17 -2.19 -15.13
N ARG A 77 17.32 -0.88 -14.88
CA ARG A 77 18.38 -0.06 -15.48
C ARG A 77 19.78 -0.55 -15.11
N LEU A 78 20.00 -0.94 -13.85
CA LEU A 78 21.26 -1.54 -13.40
C LEU A 78 21.56 -2.84 -14.16
N GLY A 79 20.54 -3.69 -14.34
CA GLY A 79 20.65 -4.93 -15.12
C GLY A 79 21.00 -4.67 -16.58
N THR A 80 20.38 -3.66 -17.21
CA THR A 80 20.73 -3.25 -18.59
C THR A 80 22.17 -2.76 -18.67
N GLU A 81 22.63 -1.93 -17.74
CA GLU A 81 24.01 -1.44 -17.71
C GLU A 81 25.00 -2.59 -17.51
N ALA A 82 24.72 -3.49 -16.57
CA ALA A 82 25.52 -4.68 -16.32
C ALA A 82 25.61 -5.59 -17.56
N TYR A 83 24.48 -5.83 -18.24
CA TYR A 83 24.43 -6.61 -19.47
C TYR A 83 25.28 -5.97 -20.58
N LYS A 84 25.12 -4.67 -20.81
CA LYS A 84 25.89 -3.92 -21.81
C LYS A 84 27.39 -4.07 -21.57
N ARG A 85 27.84 -3.84 -20.34
CA ARG A 85 29.25 -3.98 -19.95
C ARG A 85 29.80 -5.38 -20.22
N LEU A 86 29.09 -6.41 -19.78
CA LEU A 86 29.56 -7.80 -19.87
C LEU A 86 29.41 -8.41 -21.28
N SER A 87 28.42 -7.99 -22.05
CA SER A 87 28.07 -8.63 -23.33
C SER A 87 28.46 -7.82 -24.56
N GLU A 88 28.47 -6.49 -24.49
CA GLU A 88 28.72 -5.61 -25.64
C GLU A 88 30.11 -4.98 -25.56
N GLU A 89 30.57 -4.63 -24.34
CA GLU A 89 31.87 -4.00 -24.10
C GLU A 89 32.97 -4.99 -23.70
N ASP A 90 32.63 -6.28 -23.62
CA ASP A 90 33.53 -7.41 -23.27
C ASP A 90 34.29 -7.19 -21.94
N ALA A 91 33.67 -6.49 -21.00
CA ALA A 91 34.24 -6.27 -19.68
C ALA A 91 34.25 -7.59 -18.89
N GLU A 92 35.42 -8.01 -18.41
CA GLU A 92 35.54 -9.23 -17.59
C GLU A 92 34.90 -9.10 -16.21
N THR A 93 34.77 -7.88 -15.69
CA THR A 93 34.26 -7.61 -14.34
C THR A 93 33.39 -6.35 -14.29
N LEU A 94 32.50 -6.31 -13.28
CA LEU A 94 31.70 -5.13 -12.94
C LEU A 94 32.21 -4.55 -11.62
N SER A 95 32.50 -3.24 -11.63
CA SER A 95 32.90 -2.53 -10.41
C SER A 95 31.76 -1.69 -9.85
N ARG A 96 31.67 -1.60 -8.52
CA ARG A 96 30.78 -0.63 -7.86
C ARG A 96 31.25 0.81 -8.03
N GLU A 97 32.50 1.01 -8.41
CA GLU A 97 33.09 2.35 -8.62
C GLU A 97 32.94 2.86 -10.05
N ASP A 98 32.41 2.02 -10.95
CA ASP A 98 32.03 2.47 -12.28
C ASP A 98 31.01 3.60 -12.21
N THR A 99 31.29 4.72 -12.86
CA THR A 99 30.48 5.94 -12.74
C THR A 99 28.98 5.69 -12.98
N ALA A 100 28.62 4.92 -14.00
CA ALA A 100 27.23 4.59 -14.33
C ALA A 100 26.59 3.67 -13.27
N ILE A 101 27.28 2.60 -12.88
CA ILE A 101 26.81 1.63 -11.87
C ILE A 101 26.67 2.30 -10.51
N LYS A 102 27.69 3.06 -10.09
CA LYS A 102 27.74 3.81 -8.84
C LYS A 102 26.56 4.77 -8.70
N ALA A 103 26.24 5.52 -9.76
CA ALA A 103 25.11 6.44 -9.77
C ALA A 103 23.78 5.69 -9.56
N ILE A 104 23.56 4.59 -10.30
CA ILE A 104 22.32 3.80 -10.18
C ILE A 104 22.21 3.18 -8.78
N LEU A 105 23.31 2.65 -8.23
CA LEU A 105 23.34 2.08 -6.87
C LEU A 105 23.03 3.13 -5.81
N ALA A 106 23.54 4.36 -5.94
CA ALA A 106 23.24 5.46 -5.03
C ALA A 106 21.76 5.85 -5.08
N GLU A 107 21.16 5.91 -6.28
CA GLU A 107 19.72 6.16 -6.44
C GLU A 107 18.88 5.03 -5.78
N ILE A 108 19.25 3.76 -5.99
CA ILE A 108 18.57 2.61 -5.34
C ILE A 108 18.65 2.71 -3.82
N ALA A 109 19.82 3.07 -3.28
CA ALA A 109 20.00 3.22 -1.83
C ALA A 109 19.12 4.35 -1.27
N SER A 110 19.01 5.47 -1.97
CA SER A 110 18.14 6.58 -1.58
C SER A 110 16.67 6.18 -1.56
N VAL A 111 16.19 5.48 -2.59
CA VAL A 111 14.81 4.99 -2.66
C VAL A 111 14.51 3.99 -1.54
N LYS A 112 15.44 3.07 -1.25
CA LYS A 112 15.29 2.12 -0.14
C LYS A 112 15.19 2.82 1.21
N ALA A 113 16.02 3.83 1.47
CA ALA A 113 15.94 4.61 2.69
C ALA A 113 14.60 5.37 2.81
N ALA A 114 14.04 5.84 1.68
CA ALA A 114 12.72 6.46 1.67
C ALA A 114 11.60 5.47 2.03
N ILE A 115 11.65 4.23 1.53
CA ILE A 115 10.72 3.16 1.89
C ILE A 115 10.80 2.87 3.39
N GLU A 116 12.01 2.60 3.90
CA GLU A 116 12.23 2.26 5.31
C GLU A 116 11.70 3.36 6.24
N LYS A 117 11.91 4.64 5.87
CA LYS A 117 11.35 5.77 6.61
C LYS A 117 9.82 5.70 6.69
N ARG A 118 9.12 5.45 5.58
CA ARG A 118 7.64 5.34 5.56
C ARG A 118 7.14 4.11 6.31
N GLU A 119 7.85 2.99 6.22
CA GLU A 119 7.51 1.78 6.98
C GLU A 119 7.60 2.04 8.49
N ASN A 120 8.66 2.71 8.94
CA ASN A 120 8.82 3.12 10.33
C ASN A 120 7.72 4.10 10.78
N GLU A 121 7.32 5.05 9.92
CA GLU A 121 6.18 5.94 10.20
C GLU A 121 4.88 5.14 10.37
N ILE A 122 4.63 4.10 9.57
CA ILE A 122 3.46 3.22 9.75
C ILE A 122 3.54 2.46 11.08
N GLN A 123 4.71 1.94 11.47
CA GLN A 123 4.85 1.22 12.74
C GLN A 123 4.59 2.13 13.94
N ASN A 124 5.15 3.34 13.92
CA ASN A 124 4.95 4.34 14.98
C ASN A 124 3.50 4.83 15.11
N ARG A 125 2.69 4.68 14.06
CA ARG A 125 1.26 5.05 14.07
C ARG A 125 0.35 3.92 14.53
N LYS A 126 0.84 2.66 14.46
CA LYS A 126 0.10 1.47 14.90
C LYS A 126 0.35 1.10 16.36
N GLY A 127 1.52 1.46 16.89
CA GLY A 127 1.89 1.30 18.30
C GLY A 127 1.35 2.43 19.16
#